data_AF-A0AAV0UJN3-F1
#
_entry.id   AF-A0AAV0UJN3-F1
#
_cell.length_a   1.000
_cell.length_b   1.000
_cell.length_c   1.000
_cell.angle_alpha   90.00
_cell.angle_beta   90.00
_cell.angle_gamma   90.00
#
_symmetry.space_group_name_H-M   'P 1'
#
loop_
_entity.id
_entity.type
_entity.pdbx_description
1 polymer ?
#
loop_
_entity_poly.entity_id
_entity_poly.type
_entity_poly.pdbx_seq_one_letter_code
_entity_poly.pdbx_strand_id
1 'polypeptide(L)'
;MGVELKIAYAGGRVERVARHFEDQTASGVVYKCAEDACIAVKNEEVDFAVVPVETSALGSINANYDLLLKHNLYVIAEYDLPKAGLALVHGVDVASYTQFLLLSKRGDLAWNAKSDNGDFKTSVVFGFKNSSDKGMLNRALEVFLRYELELIRIDSRPWADQAPQPYRSEIVADSCKYEYLFYVDLQGHLTGANMAAAIRRLQEICSFVRILGSYGTSRGEKAIKLAELSLGSTRIGTGTIRTMDTKYPLNPVFQKMTVAKTMLIHGQTKQMEADGKKVWSLCVGEPDNNPHEHVLAAGAKALIEGNVKYSHMKGLVELRGLISTYLEKAKGLKYDPATEVLVSNGAQQSVFQALYTVCLPGQKVIIPTPYWLNYPEIVKLVYAEPIPLRTLLEDDYLINPAELEKTLMAHPDAKAIILCNPSNPSGKLHSP
;
A
#
# COMPACT_ATOMS: atom_id res chain seq x y z
N MET A 1 -28.83 41.10 0.58
CA MET A 1 -29.44 39.76 0.70
C MET A 1 -28.40 38.79 0.19
N GLY A 2 -27.84 37.95 1.07
CA GLY A 2 -26.84 36.95 0.66
C GLY A 2 -27.51 35.92 -0.26
N VAL A 3 -26.82 35.52 -1.32
CA VAL A 3 -27.27 34.41 -2.18
C VAL A 3 -27.14 33.13 -1.36
N GLU A 4 -28.25 32.42 -1.17
CA GLU A 4 -28.27 31.13 -0.49
C GLU A 4 -27.61 30.07 -1.40
N LEU A 5 -26.52 29.48 -0.93
CA LEU A 5 -25.77 28.43 -1.61
C LEU A 5 -26.53 27.10 -1.52
N LYS A 6 -26.45 26.28 -2.56
CA LYS A 6 -27.14 24.97 -2.61
C LYS A 6 -26.16 23.81 -2.70
N ILE A 7 -26.35 22.82 -1.84
CA ILE A 7 -25.52 21.60 -1.78
C ILE A 7 -26.34 20.39 -2.18
N ALA A 8 -26.06 19.82 -3.35
CA ALA A 8 -26.69 18.59 -3.81
C ALA A 8 -26.11 17.34 -3.12
N TYR A 9 -26.99 16.41 -2.76
CA TYR A 9 -26.60 15.10 -2.24
C TYR A 9 -27.60 14.01 -2.64
N ALA A 10 -27.17 12.75 -2.61
CA ALA A 10 -28.01 11.60 -2.90
C ALA A 10 -27.94 10.55 -1.79
N GLY A 11 -29.07 10.31 -1.11
CA GLY A 11 -29.20 9.32 -0.04
C GLY A 11 -28.91 9.85 1.38
N GLY A 12 -29.53 9.21 2.39
CA GLY A 12 -29.59 9.74 3.76
C GLY A 12 -28.26 9.78 4.53
N ARG A 13 -27.24 8.99 4.16
CA ARG A 13 -25.90 9.12 4.77
C ARG A 13 -25.16 10.36 4.26
N VAL A 14 -25.37 10.70 3.00
CA VAL A 14 -24.75 11.87 2.35
C VAL A 14 -25.40 13.15 2.85
N GLU A 15 -26.70 13.12 3.16
CA GLU A 15 -27.41 14.23 3.82
C GLU A 15 -26.70 14.69 5.10
N ARG A 16 -26.30 13.76 5.97
CA ARG A 16 -25.60 14.08 7.22
C ARG A 16 -24.25 14.80 6.96
N VAL A 17 -23.62 14.53 5.83
CA VAL A 17 -22.37 15.17 5.42
C VAL A 17 -22.64 16.51 4.72
N ALA A 18 -23.69 16.62 3.91
CA ALA A 18 -24.13 17.89 3.35
C ALA A 18 -24.39 18.89 4.49
N ARG A 19 -25.10 18.47 5.54
CA ARG A 19 -25.30 19.26 6.77
C ARG A 19 -24.02 19.64 7.53
N HIS A 20 -22.91 18.92 7.33
CA HIS A 20 -21.61 19.30 7.90
C HIS A 20 -21.02 20.52 7.19
N PHE A 21 -21.30 20.66 5.90
CA PHE A 21 -20.87 21.81 5.09
C PHE A 21 -21.91 22.94 5.08
N GLU A 22 -23.15 22.68 5.50
CA GLU A 22 -24.17 23.71 5.68
C GLU A 22 -23.77 24.71 6.78
N ASP A 23 -23.93 26.00 6.49
CA ASP A 23 -23.93 27.09 7.46
C ASP A 23 -25.19 27.95 7.26
N GLN A 24 -25.27 29.13 7.89
CA GLN A 24 -26.44 30.02 7.76
C GLN A 24 -26.70 30.51 6.32
N THR A 25 -25.80 30.22 5.38
CA THR A 25 -25.86 30.66 3.98
C THR A 25 -26.02 29.51 2.99
N ALA A 26 -26.15 28.26 3.43
CA ALA A 26 -26.25 27.10 2.54
C ALA A 26 -27.39 26.13 2.90
N SER A 27 -28.06 25.56 1.90
CA SER A 27 -29.11 24.55 2.08
C SER A 27 -28.91 23.31 1.20
N GLY A 28 -29.29 22.15 1.75
CA GLY A 28 -29.21 20.86 1.08
C GLY A 28 -30.35 20.60 0.07
N VAL A 29 -30.01 20.06 -1.09
CA VAL A 29 -30.96 19.66 -2.14
C VAL A 29 -30.82 18.16 -2.44
N VAL A 30 -31.92 17.41 -2.33
CA VAL A 30 -31.93 15.96 -2.52
C VAL A 30 -32.04 15.60 -4.01
N TYR A 31 -31.16 14.72 -4.46
CA TYR A 31 -31.20 14.09 -5.78
C TYR A 31 -31.31 12.57 -5.67
N LYS A 32 -31.71 11.91 -6.77
CA LYS A 32 -31.92 10.46 -6.82
C LYS A 32 -30.60 9.69 -6.77
N CYS A 33 -29.58 10.17 -7.47
CA CYS A 33 -28.25 9.56 -7.52
C CYS A 33 -27.13 10.61 -7.56
N ALA A 34 -25.89 10.17 -7.34
CA ALA A 34 -24.72 11.04 -7.35
C ALA A 34 -24.45 11.68 -8.73
N GLU A 35 -24.81 10.98 -9.82
CA GLU A 35 -24.70 11.50 -11.18
C GLU A 35 -25.62 12.70 -11.40
N ASP A 36 -26.91 12.59 -11.03
CA ASP A 36 -27.87 13.70 -11.10
C ASP A 36 -27.39 14.92 -10.27
N ALA A 37 -26.84 14.67 -9.07
CA ALA A 37 -26.28 15.73 -8.24
C ALA A 37 -25.08 16.44 -8.91
N CYS A 38 -24.19 15.68 -9.56
CA CYS A 38 -23.06 16.25 -10.30
C CYS A 38 -23.49 17.00 -11.57
N ILE A 39 -24.51 16.50 -12.27
CA ILE A 39 -25.11 17.16 -13.44
C ILE A 39 -25.72 18.51 -13.03
N ALA A 40 -26.40 18.56 -11.88
CA ALA A 40 -26.97 19.81 -11.37
C ALA A 40 -25.88 20.87 -11.08
N VAL A 41 -24.74 20.48 -10.50
CA VAL A 41 -23.59 21.39 -10.31
C VAL A 41 -23.02 21.85 -11.65
N LYS A 42 -22.89 20.94 -12.63
CA LYS A 42 -22.41 21.27 -13.98
C LYS A 42 -23.33 22.30 -14.65
N ASN A 43 -24.64 22.15 -14.48
CA ASN A 43 -25.67 23.03 -15.02
C ASN A 43 -25.86 24.31 -14.19
N GLU A 44 -25.15 24.48 -13.09
CA GLU A 44 -25.26 25.63 -12.16
C GLU A 44 -26.68 25.76 -11.54
N GLU A 45 -27.41 24.65 -11.44
CA GLU A 45 -28.69 24.57 -10.71
C GLU A 45 -28.48 24.59 -9.19
N VAL A 46 -27.30 24.12 -8.77
CA VAL A 46 -26.77 24.09 -7.41
C VAL A 46 -25.29 24.45 -7.44
N ASP A 47 -24.74 24.92 -6.31
CA ASP A 47 -23.36 25.39 -6.24
C ASP A 47 -22.35 24.26 -6.00
N PHE A 48 -22.76 23.25 -5.20
CA PHE A 48 -21.91 22.16 -4.76
C PHE A 48 -22.60 20.80 -4.81
N ALA A 49 -21.81 19.73 -4.86
CA ALA A 49 -22.29 18.37 -4.65
C ALA A 49 -21.39 17.61 -3.67
N VAL A 50 -21.99 16.82 -2.79
CA VAL A 50 -21.26 15.90 -1.91
C VAL A 50 -21.39 14.48 -2.45
N VAL A 51 -20.26 13.83 -2.70
CA VAL A 51 -20.24 12.46 -3.22
C VAL A 51 -19.32 11.55 -2.38
N PRO A 52 -19.75 10.31 -2.06
CA PRO A 52 -18.88 9.35 -1.41
C PRO A 52 -17.89 8.77 -2.42
N VAL A 53 -16.63 8.65 -2.03
CA VAL A 53 -15.56 8.23 -2.94
C VAL A 53 -14.70 7.08 -2.44
N GLU A 54 -14.75 6.79 -1.14
CA GLU A 54 -14.05 5.66 -0.54
C GLU A 54 -14.81 5.17 0.69
N THR A 55 -14.80 3.86 0.92
CA THR A 55 -15.25 3.28 2.18
C THR A 55 -14.20 2.31 2.68
N SER A 56 -13.97 2.26 4.00
CA SER A 56 -13.03 1.30 4.59
C SER A 56 -13.42 -0.17 4.36
N ALA A 57 -14.69 -0.43 4.00
CA ALA A 57 -15.21 -1.78 3.80
C ALA A 57 -15.18 -2.26 2.34
N LEU A 58 -15.36 -1.35 1.36
CA LEU A 58 -15.50 -1.70 -0.06
C LEU A 58 -14.42 -1.03 -0.93
N GLY A 59 -13.54 -0.22 -0.36
CA GLY A 59 -12.53 0.55 -1.08
C GLY A 59 -13.13 1.74 -1.86
N SER A 60 -12.44 2.11 -2.94
CA SER A 60 -12.76 3.27 -3.79
C SER A 60 -14.07 3.11 -4.58
N ILE A 61 -14.93 4.13 -4.54
CA ILE A 61 -16.18 4.22 -5.33
C ILE A 61 -15.90 4.97 -6.63
N ASN A 62 -15.41 4.23 -7.60
CA ASN A 62 -14.75 4.82 -8.77
C ASN A 62 -15.70 5.49 -9.75
N ALA A 63 -16.93 4.95 -9.85
CA ALA A 63 -17.99 5.56 -10.64
C ALA A 63 -18.21 7.04 -10.24
N ASN A 64 -18.09 7.37 -8.95
CA ASN A 64 -18.25 8.74 -8.47
C ASN A 64 -17.01 9.61 -8.73
N TYR A 65 -15.81 9.04 -8.70
CA TYR A 65 -14.58 9.74 -9.12
C TYR A 65 -14.62 10.13 -10.60
N ASP A 66 -15.13 9.24 -11.45
CA ASP A 66 -15.21 9.48 -12.90
C ASP A 66 -16.17 10.63 -13.25
N LEU A 67 -17.16 10.93 -12.40
CA LEU A 67 -18.07 12.07 -12.56
C LEU A 67 -17.31 13.42 -12.57
N LEU A 68 -16.19 13.54 -11.83
CA LEU A 68 -15.39 14.77 -11.81
C LEU A 68 -14.79 15.07 -13.20
N LEU A 69 -14.37 14.00 -13.90
CA LEU A 69 -13.88 14.11 -15.28
C LEU A 69 -15.02 14.35 -16.26
N LYS A 70 -16.09 13.55 -16.20
CA LYS A 70 -17.24 13.64 -17.11
C LYS A 70 -17.96 14.99 -17.06
N HIS A 71 -17.98 15.63 -15.89
CA HIS A 71 -18.72 16.87 -15.67
C HIS A 71 -17.83 18.09 -15.41
N ASN A 72 -16.50 17.95 -15.57
CA ASN A 72 -15.51 19.01 -15.37
C ASN A 72 -15.62 19.68 -13.98
N LEU A 73 -15.79 18.87 -12.93
CA LEU A 73 -15.91 19.34 -11.55
C LEU A 73 -14.55 19.29 -10.83
N TYR A 74 -14.43 20.11 -9.79
CA TYR A 74 -13.23 20.24 -8.96
C TYR A 74 -13.54 19.91 -7.51
N VAL A 75 -12.57 19.34 -6.81
CA VAL A 75 -12.65 19.05 -5.38
C VAL A 75 -12.22 20.28 -4.60
N ILE A 76 -13.09 20.75 -3.71
CA ILE A 76 -12.84 21.92 -2.88
C ILE A 76 -12.65 21.58 -1.40
N ALA A 77 -13.15 20.42 -0.96
CA ALA A 77 -12.95 19.89 0.39
C ALA A 77 -13.17 18.37 0.42
N GLU A 78 -12.68 17.73 1.48
CA GLU A 78 -13.00 16.34 1.81
C GLU A 78 -13.54 16.23 3.25
N TYR A 79 -14.32 15.18 3.51
CA TYR A 79 -14.81 14.86 4.84
C TYR A 79 -14.85 13.35 5.06
N ASP A 80 -14.18 12.88 6.12
CA ASP A 80 -14.22 11.49 6.56
C ASP A 80 -15.34 11.34 7.60
N LEU A 81 -16.43 10.66 7.25
CA LEU A 81 -17.51 10.34 8.21
C LEU A 81 -17.19 9.02 8.92
N PRO A 82 -16.98 9.01 10.25
CA PRO A 82 -16.87 7.76 11.01
C PRO A 82 -18.21 7.03 11.02
N LYS A 83 -18.20 5.72 10.82
CA LYS A 83 -19.37 4.87 11.06
C LYS A 83 -19.49 4.61 12.56
N ALA A 84 -20.55 5.14 13.16
CA ALA A 84 -20.95 4.75 14.51
C ALA A 84 -21.57 3.34 14.46
N GLY A 85 -20.90 2.36 15.08
CA GLY A 85 -21.41 1.03 15.38
C GLY A 85 -21.45 0.05 14.20
N LEU A 86 -20.52 -0.92 14.18
CA LEU A 86 -20.83 -2.36 14.02
C LEU A 86 -19.57 -3.25 14.11
N ALA A 87 -19.70 -4.27 14.96
CA ALA A 87 -18.93 -5.51 15.14
C ALA A 87 -17.46 -5.41 15.61
N LEU A 88 -17.27 -5.70 16.91
CA LEU A 88 -16.02 -6.24 17.45
C LEU A 88 -15.62 -7.49 16.64
N VAL A 89 -14.60 -7.37 15.80
CA VAL A 89 -13.87 -8.51 15.27
C VAL A 89 -12.59 -8.61 16.09
N HIS A 90 -12.50 -9.63 16.95
CA HIS A 90 -11.33 -9.90 17.80
C HIS A 90 -10.92 -8.79 18.79
N GLY A 91 -11.86 -8.00 19.32
CA GLY A 91 -11.55 -7.06 20.41
C GLY A 91 -10.79 -5.80 19.99
N VAL A 92 -10.62 -5.56 18.68
CA VAL A 92 -10.01 -4.35 18.14
C VAL A 92 -11.11 -3.48 17.52
N ASP A 93 -11.23 -2.25 17.99
CA ASP A 93 -12.13 -1.24 17.41
C ASP A 93 -11.52 -0.75 16.09
N VAL A 94 -11.91 -1.36 14.97
CA VAL A 94 -11.47 -0.91 13.64
C VAL A 94 -12.39 0.22 13.23
N ALA A 95 -11.91 1.46 13.38
CA ALA A 95 -12.63 2.65 12.95
C ALA A 95 -12.99 2.53 11.46
N SER A 96 -14.27 2.28 11.16
CA SER A 96 -14.77 2.26 9.80
C SER A 96 -15.19 3.68 9.39
N TYR A 97 -14.81 4.10 8.19
CA TYR A 97 -15.12 5.45 7.69
C TYR A 97 -15.60 5.41 6.25
N THR A 98 -16.27 6.47 5.84
CA THR A 98 -16.59 6.76 4.44
C THR A 98 -16.07 8.15 4.13
N GLN A 99 -15.22 8.25 3.11
CA GLN A 99 -14.70 9.52 2.64
C GLN A 99 -15.65 10.14 1.61
N PHE A 100 -15.92 11.42 1.79
CA PHE A 100 -16.76 12.23 0.92
C PHE A 100 -15.95 13.38 0.35
N LEU A 101 -16.23 13.75 -0.89
CA LEU A 101 -15.70 14.95 -1.53
C LEU A 101 -16.81 15.97 -1.71
N LEU A 102 -16.48 17.24 -1.46
CA LEU A 102 -17.27 18.40 -1.85
C LEU A 102 -16.77 18.89 -3.21
N LEU A 103 -17.67 18.92 -4.19
CA LEU A 103 -17.38 19.23 -5.58
C LEU A 103 -17.97 20.58 -5.97
N SER A 104 -17.29 21.31 -6.84
CA SER A 104 -17.79 22.55 -7.47
C SER A 104 -17.40 22.61 -8.95
N LYS A 105 -18.17 23.34 -9.75
CA LYS A 105 -17.77 23.74 -11.11
C LYS A 105 -16.66 24.80 -11.10
N ARG A 106 -16.57 25.57 -10.02
CA ARG A 106 -15.62 26.67 -9.83
C ARG A 106 -14.25 26.16 -9.38
N GLY A 107 -13.33 26.02 -10.33
CA GLY A 107 -11.95 25.61 -10.05
C GLY A 107 -11.16 26.63 -9.22
N ASP A 108 -11.50 27.92 -9.27
CA ASP A 108 -10.85 28.97 -8.48
C ASP A 108 -11.01 28.78 -6.97
N LEU A 109 -12.10 28.15 -6.52
CA LEU A 109 -12.31 27.74 -5.13
C LEU A 109 -11.39 26.59 -4.73
N ALA A 110 -11.06 25.70 -5.68
CA ALA A 110 -10.19 24.54 -5.47
C ALA A 110 -8.70 24.88 -5.44
N TRP A 111 -8.31 26.10 -5.88
CA TRP A 111 -6.92 26.55 -5.94
C TRP A 111 -6.53 27.53 -4.82
N ASN A 112 -7.52 28.12 -4.15
CA ASN A 112 -7.34 29.22 -3.20
C ASN A 112 -7.74 28.89 -1.76
N ALA A 113 -8.13 27.64 -1.45
CA ALA A 113 -8.39 27.23 -0.09
C ALA A 113 -7.10 27.38 0.75
N LYS A 114 -7.05 28.38 1.62
CA LYS A 114 -5.95 28.57 2.58
C LYS A 114 -6.48 28.23 3.96
N SER A 115 -5.98 27.13 4.53
CA SER A 115 -6.20 26.76 5.92
C SER A 115 -4.99 27.21 6.72
N ASP A 116 -5.23 27.98 7.78
CA ASP A 116 -4.20 28.58 8.63
C ASP A 116 -3.36 27.53 9.42
N ASN A 117 -3.73 26.25 9.38
CA ASN A 117 -3.08 25.19 10.16
C ASN A 117 -3.31 23.75 9.61
N GLY A 118 -3.73 23.61 8.34
CA GLY A 118 -4.15 22.32 7.79
C GLY A 118 -3.10 21.65 6.91
N ASP A 119 -3.01 20.33 7.02
CA ASP A 119 -2.45 19.48 5.97
C ASP A 119 -3.21 19.72 4.65
N PHE A 120 -2.48 19.76 3.54
CA PHE A 120 -3.05 19.99 2.21
C PHE A 120 -2.89 18.76 1.35
N LYS A 121 -3.87 18.55 0.47
CA LYS A 121 -3.83 17.51 -0.55
C LYS A 121 -4.09 18.12 -1.92
N THR A 122 -3.25 17.74 -2.89
CA THR A 122 -3.48 18.03 -4.31
C THR A 122 -3.84 16.74 -5.03
N SER A 123 -5.08 16.65 -5.53
CA SER A 123 -5.55 15.54 -6.34
C SER A 123 -5.27 15.81 -7.81
N VAL A 124 -4.61 14.87 -8.49
CA VAL A 124 -4.23 14.96 -9.90
C VAL A 124 -4.67 13.69 -10.61
N VAL A 125 -5.16 13.83 -11.84
CA VAL A 125 -5.38 12.70 -12.74
C VAL A 125 -4.55 12.88 -13.99
N PHE A 126 -3.89 11.81 -14.43
CA PHE A 126 -3.03 11.84 -15.61
C PHE A 126 -3.12 10.56 -16.43
N GLY A 127 -2.73 10.66 -17.70
CA GLY A 127 -2.76 9.55 -18.67
C GLY A 127 -1.61 9.64 -19.67
N PHE A 128 -1.14 8.49 -20.12
CA PHE A 128 -0.10 8.37 -21.14
C PHE A 128 -0.72 7.98 -22.48
N LYS A 129 -0.19 8.51 -23.59
CA LYS A 129 -0.61 8.14 -24.95
C LYS A 129 -0.58 6.63 -25.22
N ASN A 130 0.40 5.93 -24.64
CA ASN A 130 0.52 4.47 -24.67
C ASN A 130 0.54 3.94 -23.22
N SER A 131 -0.59 4.02 -22.52
CA SER A 131 -0.65 3.64 -21.10
C SER A 131 -0.35 2.16 -20.80
N SER A 132 -0.33 1.29 -21.80
CA SER A 132 0.07 -0.13 -21.70
C SER A 132 1.57 -0.38 -21.86
N ASP A 133 2.37 0.63 -22.24
CA ASP A 133 3.82 0.47 -22.34
C ASP A 133 4.45 0.23 -20.95
N LYS A 134 5.38 -0.73 -20.87
CA LYS A 134 6.01 -1.12 -19.61
C LYS A 134 6.77 0.07 -19.00
N GLY A 135 6.55 0.29 -17.70
CA GLY A 135 7.29 1.27 -16.91
C GLY A 135 6.78 2.72 -17.00
N MET A 136 5.68 3.00 -17.72
CA MET A 136 5.12 4.36 -17.79
C MET A 136 4.72 4.90 -16.41
N LEU A 137 4.04 4.09 -15.59
CA LEU A 137 3.68 4.49 -14.23
C LEU A 137 4.94 4.77 -13.38
N ASN A 138 5.98 3.94 -13.48
CA ASN A 138 7.22 4.13 -12.75
C ASN A 138 7.86 5.51 -13.08
N ARG A 139 7.84 5.92 -14.36
CA ARG A 139 8.32 7.25 -14.78
C ARG A 139 7.55 8.40 -14.13
N ALA A 140 6.23 8.29 -13.99
CA ALA A 140 5.44 9.30 -13.27
C ALA A 140 5.74 9.30 -11.76
N LEU A 141 5.89 8.12 -11.15
CA LEU A 141 6.24 8.02 -9.73
C LEU A 141 7.64 8.57 -9.43
N GLU A 142 8.60 8.41 -10.36
CA GLU A 142 9.93 9.02 -10.25
C GLU A 142 9.86 10.56 -10.18
N VAL A 143 8.90 11.19 -10.85
CA VAL A 143 8.69 12.64 -10.77
C VAL A 143 8.36 13.03 -9.33
N PHE A 144 7.40 12.36 -8.70
CA PHE A 144 7.01 12.67 -7.32
C PHE A 144 8.17 12.40 -6.35
N LEU A 145 8.88 11.30 -6.53
CA LEU A 145 10.06 10.98 -5.72
C LEU A 145 11.16 12.05 -5.86
N ARG A 146 11.47 12.48 -7.08
CA ARG A 146 12.52 13.47 -7.37
C ARG A 146 12.24 14.84 -6.75
N TYR A 147 10.96 15.21 -6.65
CA TYR A 147 10.53 16.46 -6.04
C TYR A 147 10.10 16.29 -4.57
N GLU A 148 10.43 15.15 -3.95
CA GLU A 148 10.15 14.86 -2.54
C GLU A 148 8.66 15.03 -2.18
N LEU A 149 7.77 14.65 -3.09
CA LEU A 149 6.34 14.69 -2.87
C LEU A 149 5.84 13.35 -2.33
N GLU A 150 5.15 13.41 -1.19
CA GLU A 150 4.52 12.24 -0.58
C GLU A 150 3.22 11.89 -1.32
N LEU A 151 3.14 10.63 -1.77
CA LEU A 151 1.97 10.08 -2.43
C LEU A 151 1.04 9.45 -1.39
N ILE A 152 -0.16 10.00 -1.23
CA ILE A 152 -1.17 9.55 -0.26
C ILE A 152 -1.99 8.41 -0.86
N ARG A 153 -2.36 8.54 -2.14
CA ARG A 153 -3.24 7.59 -2.84
C ARG A 153 -2.83 7.47 -4.29
N ILE A 154 -2.99 6.27 -4.83
CA ILE A 154 -2.94 6.02 -6.27
C ILE A 154 -3.97 4.97 -6.69
N ASP A 155 -4.69 5.25 -7.77
CA ASP A 155 -5.61 4.32 -8.42
C ASP A 155 -5.42 4.34 -9.93
N SER A 156 -5.32 3.17 -10.54
CA SER A 156 -5.36 2.99 -12.00
C SER A 156 -6.77 2.65 -12.47
N ARG A 157 -7.26 3.30 -13.51
CA ARG A 157 -8.62 3.16 -14.05
C ARG A 157 -8.58 2.92 -15.55
N PRO A 158 -9.10 1.79 -16.07
CA PRO A 158 -9.36 1.66 -17.50
C PRO A 158 -10.32 2.77 -17.94
N TRP A 159 -10.02 3.49 -19.02
CA TRP A 159 -10.87 4.58 -19.51
C TRP A 159 -11.42 4.25 -20.90
N ALA A 160 -12.72 3.97 -20.98
CA ALA A 160 -13.39 3.56 -22.21
C ALA A 160 -14.29 4.67 -22.83
N ASP A 161 -14.47 5.80 -22.13
CA ASP A 161 -15.36 6.90 -22.55
C ASP A 161 -14.59 8.04 -23.27
N GLN A 162 -15.32 8.99 -23.86
CA GLN A 162 -14.78 10.14 -24.60
C GLN A 162 -13.62 10.85 -23.87
N ALA A 163 -12.66 11.37 -24.64
CA ALA A 163 -11.42 11.95 -24.13
C ALA A 163 -11.70 13.12 -23.16
N PRO A 164 -11.08 13.15 -21.96
CA PRO A 164 -11.22 14.26 -21.02
C PRO A 164 -10.56 15.53 -21.59
N GLN A 165 -11.19 16.69 -21.38
CA GLN A 165 -10.68 17.95 -21.93
C GLN A 165 -9.40 18.41 -21.21
N PRO A 166 -8.36 18.85 -21.95
CA PRO A 166 -7.11 19.37 -21.37
C PRO A 166 -7.27 20.80 -20.83
N TYR A 167 -6.34 21.21 -19.97
CA TYR A 167 -6.32 22.48 -19.21
C TYR A 167 -6.14 23.78 -20.04
N ARG A 168 -6.23 23.75 -21.36
CA ARG A 168 -6.29 24.97 -22.19
C ARG A 168 -7.25 24.80 -23.35
N SER A 169 -8.17 25.74 -23.47
CA SER A 169 -9.01 25.96 -24.64
C SER A 169 -8.11 26.27 -25.84
N GLU A 170 -7.95 25.29 -26.72
CA GLU A 170 -7.55 25.36 -28.13
C GLU A 170 -6.82 24.06 -28.48
N ILE A 171 -7.59 23.04 -28.88
CA ILE A 171 -7.33 22.09 -29.97
C ILE A 171 -8.47 21.07 -29.93
N VAL A 172 -9.17 20.97 -31.05
CA VAL A 172 -10.31 20.08 -31.30
C VAL A 172 -9.82 18.64 -31.52
N ALA A 173 -10.53 17.72 -30.86
CA ALA A 173 -10.74 16.30 -31.13
C ALA A 173 -9.54 15.42 -31.57
N ASP A 174 -9.15 14.51 -30.67
CA ASP A 174 -8.81 13.14 -31.08
C ASP A 174 -9.33 12.17 -30.01
N SER A 175 -10.56 11.71 -30.22
CA SER A 175 -11.26 10.78 -29.35
C SER A 175 -10.61 9.39 -29.42
N CYS A 176 -10.29 8.81 -28.25
CA CYS A 176 -9.74 7.46 -27.99
C CYS A 176 -8.20 7.33 -27.92
N LYS A 177 -7.52 7.90 -26.91
CA LYS A 177 -6.05 7.75 -26.75
C LYS A 177 -5.51 7.29 -25.39
N TYR A 178 -6.35 6.97 -24.40
CA TYR A 178 -5.85 6.55 -23.07
C TYR A 178 -6.55 5.26 -22.65
N GLU A 179 -5.81 4.15 -22.57
CA GLU A 179 -6.39 2.90 -22.04
C GLU A 179 -6.52 2.97 -20.52
N TYR A 180 -5.62 3.69 -19.84
CA TYR A 180 -5.66 3.91 -18.40
C TYR A 180 -5.45 5.37 -18.01
N LEU A 181 -6.24 5.82 -17.04
CA LEU A 181 -5.99 7.03 -16.25
C LEU A 181 -5.50 6.65 -14.85
N PHE A 182 -4.62 7.48 -14.30
CA PHE A 182 -4.09 7.34 -12.96
C PHE A 182 -4.56 8.52 -12.13
N TYR A 183 -5.31 8.23 -11.07
CA TYR A 183 -5.71 9.21 -10.07
C TYR A 183 -4.73 9.14 -8.91
N VAL A 184 -4.17 10.27 -8.54
CA VAL A 184 -3.22 10.38 -7.43
C VAL A 184 -3.60 11.50 -6.50
N ASP A 185 -3.35 11.27 -5.22
CA ASP A 185 -3.39 12.31 -4.21
C ASP A 185 -1.98 12.53 -3.67
N LEU A 186 -1.51 13.78 -3.76
CA LEU A 186 -0.20 14.19 -3.29
C LEU A 186 -0.34 15.10 -2.08
N GLN A 187 0.50 14.91 -1.07
CA GLN A 187 0.57 15.81 0.07
C GLN A 187 1.19 17.15 -0.38
N GLY A 188 0.55 18.24 -0.01
CA GLY A 188 0.97 19.60 -0.31
C GLY A 188 0.00 20.38 -1.19
N HIS A 189 0.19 21.69 -1.20
CA HIS A 189 -0.62 22.64 -1.95
C HIS A 189 -0.07 22.87 -3.36
N LEU A 190 -0.95 23.14 -4.33
CA LEU A 190 -0.60 23.37 -5.74
C LEU A 190 0.46 24.47 -5.95
N THR A 191 0.45 25.51 -5.13
CA THR A 191 1.40 26.63 -5.21
C THR A 191 2.78 26.33 -4.61
N GLY A 192 2.98 25.17 -4.00
CA GLY A 192 4.29 24.75 -3.49
C GLY A 192 5.30 24.59 -4.62
N ALA A 193 6.54 25.03 -4.40
CA ALA A 193 7.58 25.02 -5.44
C ALA A 193 7.80 23.60 -6.02
N ASN A 194 7.91 22.59 -5.14
CA ASN A 194 8.09 21.20 -5.54
C ASN A 194 6.85 20.65 -6.27
N MET A 195 5.65 20.94 -5.77
CA MET A 195 4.38 20.53 -6.39
C MET A 195 4.25 21.10 -7.82
N ALA A 196 4.50 22.40 -7.97
CA ALA A 196 4.45 23.06 -9.26
C ALA A 196 5.50 22.51 -10.25
N ALA A 197 6.72 22.23 -9.77
CA ALA A 197 7.77 21.62 -10.58
C ALA A 197 7.43 20.18 -11.02
N ALA A 198 6.87 19.39 -10.10
CA ALA A 198 6.42 18.04 -10.38
C ALA A 198 5.29 18.01 -11.40
N ILE A 199 4.28 18.88 -11.27
CA ILE A 199 3.17 18.95 -12.22
C ILE A 199 3.65 19.36 -13.61
N ARG A 200 4.56 20.35 -13.71
CA ARG A 200 5.17 20.71 -15.01
C ARG A 200 5.89 19.53 -15.63
N ARG A 201 6.70 18.81 -14.84
CA ARG A 201 7.41 17.62 -15.33
C ARG A 201 6.45 16.50 -15.73
N LEU A 202 5.36 16.32 -14.99
CA LEU A 202 4.32 15.35 -15.32
C LEU A 202 3.63 15.71 -16.65
N GLN A 203 3.35 16.99 -16.89
CA GLN A 203 2.80 17.50 -18.16
C GLN A 203 3.73 17.30 -19.35
N GLU A 204 5.04 17.21 -19.14
CA GLU A 204 6.01 16.91 -20.22
C GLU A 204 6.00 15.43 -20.62
N ILE A 205 5.75 14.53 -19.69
CA ILE A 205 5.82 13.07 -19.92
C ILE A 205 4.46 12.42 -20.15
N CYS A 206 3.39 13.01 -19.63
CA CYS A 206 2.02 12.54 -19.77
C CYS A 206 1.31 13.33 -20.87
N SER A 207 0.43 12.65 -21.59
CA SER A 207 -0.34 13.26 -22.67
C SER A 207 -1.63 13.92 -22.16
N PHE A 208 -2.05 13.54 -20.96
CA PHE A 208 -3.12 14.16 -20.22
C PHE A 208 -2.69 14.36 -18.77
N VAL A 209 -2.89 15.56 -18.23
CA VAL A 209 -2.77 15.87 -16.80
C VAL A 209 -3.85 16.88 -16.47
N ARG A 210 -4.68 16.58 -15.49
CA ARG A 210 -5.68 17.49 -14.94
C ARG A 210 -5.57 17.49 -13.42
N ILE A 211 -5.50 18.68 -12.85
CA ILE A 211 -5.55 18.85 -11.41
C ILE A 211 -7.04 18.89 -11.04
N LEU A 212 -7.46 18.02 -10.12
CA LEU A 212 -8.84 17.91 -9.66
C LEU A 212 -9.14 18.85 -8.50
N GLY A 213 -8.14 19.18 -7.68
CA GLY A 213 -8.26 20.17 -6.62
C GLY A 213 -7.02 20.21 -5.73
N SER A 214 -6.84 21.31 -5.01
CA SER A 214 -5.79 21.50 -4.00
C SER A 214 -6.42 22.09 -2.73
N TYR A 215 -6.78 21.22 -1.80
CA TYR A 215 -7.68 21.56 -0.71
C TYR A 215 -7.14 21.10 0.65
N GLY A 216 -7.60 21.75 1.71
CA GLY A 216 -7.22 21.41 3.08
C GLY A 216 -7.89 20.12 3.53
N THR A 217 -7.16 19.28 4.26
CA THR A 217 -7.67 18.05 4.87
C THR A 217 -7.98 18.33 6.34
N SER A 218 -9.25 18.39 6.75
CA SER A 218 -9.61 18.54 8.15
C SER A 218 -9.78 17.17 8.82
N ARG A 219 -8.89 16.83 9.75
CA ARG A 219 -9.11 15.72 10.70
C ARG A 219 -9.37 16.30 12.08
N GLY A 220 -10.65 16.55 12.38
CA GLY A 220 -11.14 16.88 13.73
C GLY A 220 -11.91 18.20 13.81
N GLU A 221 -13.19 18.09 14.19
CA GLU A 221 -14.16 19.06 14.75
C GLU A 221 -14.29 20.50 14.21
N LYS A 222 -13.33 21.08 13.49
CA LYS A 222 -13.52 22.37 12.81
C LYS A 222 -13.79 22.13 11.33
N ALA A 223 -15.07 22.22 10.98
CA ALA A 223 -15.53 22.31 9.60
C ALA A 223 -14.87 23.52 8.93
N ILE A 224 -14.33 23.35 7.72
CA ILE A 224 -14.07 24.49 6.82
C ILE A 224 -15.45 25.01 6.46
N LYS A 225 -15.83 26.18 7.00
CA LYS A 225 -17.11 26.80 6.69
C LYS A 225 -17.01 27.47 5.33
N LEU A 226 -18.04 27.33 4.49
CA LEU A 226 -18.07 27.92 3.14
C LEU A 226 -17.78 29.44 3.15
N ALA A 227 -18.16 30.13 4.23
CA ALA A 227 -17.85 31.55 4.45
C ALA A 227 -16.34 31.88 4.55
N GLU A 228 -15.49 30.96 5.03
CA GLU A 228 -14.05 31.19 5.27
C GLU A 228 -13.20 31.15 3.99
N LEU A 229 -13.73 30.63 2.88
CA LEU A 229 -13.07 30.60 1.57
C LEU A 229 -12.93 32.01 0.93
N SER A 230 -13.37 33.08 1.61
CA SER A 230 -13.61 34.41 1.02
C SER A 230 -12.60 35.52 1.40
N LEU A 231 -11.77 35.40 2.45
CA LEU A 231 -11.03 36.55 3.02
C LEU A 231 -9.59 36.20 3.44
N GLY A 232 -8.64 37.09 3.11
CA GLY A 232 -7.20 36.77 3.07
C GLY A 232 -6.28 37.32 4.19
N SER A 233 -5.02 36.87 4.08
CA SER A 233 -3.73 37.44 4.55
C SER A 233 -3.49 37.66 6.05
N THR A 234 -2.76 36.74 6.71
CA THR A 234 -1.77 37.09 7.77
C THR A 234 -0.70 36.01 7.99
N ARG A 235 0.41 36.39 8.66
CA ARG A 235 1.74 35.73 8.70
C ARG A 235 1.85 34.47 9.58
N ILE A 236 2.85 33.65 9.22
CA ILE A 236 3.12 32.26 9.60
C ILE A 236 3.70 32.10 11.03
N GLY A 237 3.10 31.17 11.79
CA GLY A 237 3.74 30.47 12.91
C GLY A 237 3.85 28.98 12.56
N THR A 238 5.02 28.38 12.75
CA THR A 238 5.33 26.99 12.36
C THR A 238 4.64 25.98 13.28
N GLY A 239 3.57 25.35 12.79
CA GLY A 239 2.93 24.17 13.38
C GLY A 239 3.57 22.86 12.93
N THR A 240 3.64 21.88 13.82
CA THR A 240 4.40 20.64 13.69
C THR A 240 3.82 19.70 12.63
N ILE A 241 4.63 19.37 11.62
CA ILE A 241 4.37 18.44 10.51
C ILE A 241 4.03 17.04 11.05
N ARG A 242 2.94 16.41 10.54
CA ARG A 242 2.56 15.03 10.84
C ARG A 242 2.51 14.21 9.54
N THR A 243 3.43 13.26 9.41
CA THR A 243 3.68 12.41 8.22
C THR A 243 2.74 11.18 8.16
N MET A 244 2.68 10.43 7.04
CA MET A 244 1.78 9.26 6.90
C MET A 244 1.95 8.18 7.97
N ASP A 245 3.15 8.06 8.55
CA ASP A 245 3.46 7.23 9.71
C ASP A 245 2.66 7.62 10.97
N THR A 246 2.26 8.89 11.12
CA THR A 246 1.43 9.38 12.22
C THR A 246 -0.07 9.24 11.94
N LYS A 247 -0.47 9.23 10.66
CA LYS A 247 -1.87 9.09 10.21
C LYS A 247 -2.34 7.64 10.18
N TYR A 248 -1.46 6.73 9.74
CA TYR A 248 -1.66 5.28 9.67
C TYR A 248 -0.40 4.60 10.20
N PRO A 249 -0.23 4.54 11.53
CA PRO A 249 0.96 3.91 12.09
C PRO A 249 1.01 2.48 11.63
N LEU A 250 2.12 2.14 10.96
CA LEU A 250 2.46 0.75 10.67
C LEU A 250 2.42 -0.02 11.99
N ASN A 251 2.01 -1.29 11.92
CA ASN A 251 2.02 -2.15 13.09
C ASN A 251 3.40 -2.01 13.78
N PRO A 252 3.47 -1.73 15.10
CA PRO A 252 4.73 -1.50 15.80
C PRO A 252 5.75 -2.63 15.63
N VAL A 253 5.29 -3.87 15.39
CA VAL A 253 6.17 -5.00 15.03
C VAL A 253 6.81 -4.80 13.67
N PHE A 254 6.02 -4.36 12.69
CA PHE A 254 6.49 -4.07 11.34
C PHE A 254 7.49 -2.90 11.32
N GLN A 255 7.28 -1.89 12.17
CA GLN A 255 8.22 -0.76 12.33
C GLN A 255 9.59 -1.19 12.88
N LYS A 256 9.65 -2.28 13.65
CA LYS A 256 10.90 -2.81 14.22
C LYS A 256 11.65 -3.75 13.27
N MET A 257 11.06 -4.06 12.12
CA MET A 257 11.68 -4.94 11.14
C MET A 257 12.71 -4.19 10.29
N THR A 258 13.81 -4.87 10.01
CA THR A 258 14.82 -4.39 9.06
C THR A 258 14.53 -4.94 7.68
N VAL A 259 14.53 -4.08 6.66
CA VAL A 259 14.39 -4.51 5.26
C VAL A 259 15.57 -5.40 4.88
N ALA A 260 15.28 -6.56 4.29
CA ALA A 260 16.29 -7.50 3.85
C ALA A 260 17.21 -6.86 2.79
N LYS A 261 18.48 -6.60 3.15
CA LYS A 261 19.48 -5.97 2.26
C LYS A 261 19.64 -6.73 0.92
N THR A 262 19.50 -8.05 0.94
CA THR A 262 19.55 -8.89 -0.27
C THR A 262 18.47 -8.49 -1.29
N MET A 263 17.26 -8.17 -0.84
CA MET A 263 16.17 -7.75 -1.74
C MET A 263 16.46 -6.38 -2.36
N LEU A 264 17.03 -5.45 -1.59
CA LEU A 264 17.42 -4.13 -2.09
C LEU A 264 18.50 -4.25 -3.18
N ILE A 265 19.54 -5.04 -2.93
CA ILE A 265 20.64 -5.23 -3.90
C ILE A 265 20.16 -6.01 -5.13
N HIS A 266 19.29 -7.02 -4.95
CA HIS A 266 18.70 -7.75 -6.08
C HIS A 266 17.85 -6.82 -6.96
N GLY A 267 17.01 -5.96 -6.37
CA GLY A 267 16.21 -4.98 -7.10
C GLY A 267 17.08 -3.97 -7.86
N GLN A 268 18.13 -3.45 -7.23
CA GLN A 268 19.11 -2.57 -7.90
C GLN A 268 19.80 -3.27 -9.07
N THR A 269 20.17 -4.54 -8.91
CA THR A 269 20.80 -5.34 -9.96
C THR A 269 19.87 -5.49 -11.16
N LYS A 270 18.60 -5.83 -10.93
CA LYS A 270 17.59 -5.95 -11.99
C LYS A 270 17.33 -4.63 -12.72
N GLN A 271 17.34 -3.52 -11.99
CA GLN A 271 17.24 -2.19 -12.61
C GLN A 271 18.46 -1.87 -13.48
N MET A 272 19.67 -2.15 -13.02
CA MET A 272 20.89 -1.94 -13.79
C MET A 272 20.94 -2.82 -15.05
N GLU A 273 20.48 -4.07 -14.97
CA GLU A 273 20.30 -4.96 -16.14
C GLU A 273 19.30 -4.35 -17.14
N ALA A 274 18.17 -3.81 -16.66
CA ALA A 274 17.16 -3.15 -17.49
C ALA A 274 17.69 -1.87 -18.16
N ASP A 275 18.60 -1.16 -17.50
CA ASP A 275 19.30 0.01 -18.05
C ASP A 275 20.40 -0.37 -19.08
N GLY A 276 20.52 -1.66 -19.42
CA GLY A 276 21.49 -2.17 -20.40
C GLY A 276 22.91 -2.34 -19.83
N LYS A 277 23.10 -2.24 -18.50
CA LYS A 277 24.40 -2.47 -17.87
C LYS A 277 24.63 -3.96 -17.67
N LYS A 278 25.86 -4.40 -17.92
CA LYS A 278 26.27 -5.77 -17.58
C LYS A 278 26.53 -5.86 -16.07
N VAL A 279 25.75 -6.69 -15.38
CA VAL A 279 25.88 -6.92 -13.93
C VAL A 279 26.06 -8.41 -13.67
N TRP A 280 26.98 -8.75 -12.78
CA TRP A 280 27.14 -10.10 -12.26
C TRP A 280 26.56 -10.14 -10.84
N SER A 281 25.35 -10.69 -10.70
CA SER A 281 24.70 -10.80 -9.40
C SER A 281 25.25 -12.00 -8.62
N LEU A 282 25.90 -11.74 -7.49
CA LEU A 282 26.34 -12.76 -6.52
C LEU A 282 25.51 -12.69 -5.22
N CYS A 283 24.34 -12.05 -5.27
CA CYS A 283 23.59 -11.66 -4.07
C CYS A 283 22.57 -12.71 -3.61
N VAL A 284 21.95 -13.43 -4.55
CA VAL A 284 20.92 -14.44 -4.25
C VAL A 284 21.47 -15.80 -4.64
N GLY A 285 21.35 -16.78 -3.75
CA GLY A 285 21.71 -18.18 -4.01
C GLY A 285 20.68 -18.90 -4.88
N GLU A 286 20.38 -18.32 -6.05
CA GLU A 286 19.51 -18.93 -7.04
C GLU A 286 20.33 -19.86 -7.94
N PRO A 287 19.98 -21.14 -8.06
CA PRO A 287 20.65 -22.04 -8.99
C PRO A 287 20.56 -21.53 -10.43
N ASP A 288 21.65 -21.68 -11.18
CA ASP A 288 21.76 -21.35 -12.60
C ASP A 288 21.00 -22.32 -13.51
N ASN A 289 20.73 -23.52 -13.01
CA ASN A 289 20.06 -24.58 -13.73
C ASN A 289 18.54 -24.55 -13.52
N ASN A 290 17.79 -24.80 -14.58
CA ASN A 290 16.35 -25.04 -14.49
C ASN A 290 16.06 -26.30 -13.63
N PRO A 291 14.87 -26.39 -13.02
CA PRO A 291 14.39 -27.65 -12.47
C PRO A 291 14.48 -28.77 -13.52
N HIS A 292 14.79 -29.99 -13.08
CA HIS A 292 14.90 -31.14 -13.98
C HIS A 292 13.59 -31.32 -14.79
N GLU A 293 13.72 -31.72 -16.06
CA GLU A 293 12.61 -31.93 -17.01
C GLU A 293 11.40 -32.67 -16.41
N HIS A 294 11.62 -33.74 -15.64
CA HIS A 294 10.52 -34.49 -15.03
C HIS A 294 9.65 -33.64 -14.09
N VAL A 295 10.24 -32.66 -13.38
CA VAL A 295 9.52 -31.73 -12.51
C VAL A 295 8.71 -30.74 -13.34
N LEU A 296 9.31 -30.19 -14.39
CA LEU A 296 8.65 -29.26 -15.31
C LEU A 296 7.47 -29.95 -16.02
N ALA A 297 7.67 -31.18 -16.50
CA ALA A 297 6.65 -31.99 -17.14
C ALA A 297 5.50 -32.33 -16.18
N ALA A 298 5.80 -32.67 -14.91
CA ALA A 298 4.78 -32.91 -13.91
C ALA A 298 3.94 -31.67 -13.61
N GLY A 299 4.57 -30.49 -13.50
CA GLY A 299 3.88 -29.21 -13.33
C GLY A 299 2.97 -28.88 -14.53
N ALA A 300 3.49 -29.03 -15.75
CA ALA A 300 2.72 -28.82 -16.97
C ALA A 300 1.52 -29.78 -17.06
N LYS A 301 1.75 -31.07 -16.78
CA LYS A 301 0.70 -32.10 -16.76
C LYS A 301 -0.41 -31.75 -15.75
N ALA A 302 -0.05 -31.35 -14.53
CA ALA A 302 -1.02 -30.96 -13.51
C ALA A 302 -1.92 -29.79 -13.97
N LEU A 303 -1.34 -28.81 -14.67
CA LEU A 303 -2.10 -27.70 -15.25
C LEU A 303 -3.04 -28.18 -16.36
N ILE A 304 -2.56 -29.01 -17.29
CA ILE A 304 -3.35 -29.55 -18.42
C ILE A 304 -4.52 -30.40 -17.93
N GLU A 305 -4.30 -31.21 -16.89
CA GLU A 305 -5.33 -32.07 -16.29
C GLU A 305 -6.30 -31.29 -15.37
N GLY A 306 -6.11 -29.98 -15.20
CA GLY A 306 -7.00 -29.13 -14.42
C GLY A 306 -6.82 -29.24 -12.90
N ASN A 307 -5.66 -29.70 -12.42
CA ASN A 307 -5.31 -29.76 -10.99
C ASN A 307 -4.92 -28.36 -10.45
N VAL A 308 -5.85 -27.40 -10.56
CA VAL A 308 -5.67 -25.98 -10.22
C VAL A 308 -6.59 -25.49 -9.09
N LYS A 309 -7.36 -26.41 -8.50
CA LYS A 309 -8.31 -26.12 -7.43
C LYS A 309 -7.63 -26.27 -6.06
N TYR A 310 -8.30 -25.84 -5.01
CA TYR A 310 -7.81 -25.96 -3.64
C TYR A 310 -7.41 -27.40 -3.29
N SER A 311 -6.18 -27.56 -2.80
CA SER A 311 -5.75 -28.77 -2.12
C SER A 311 -6.21 -28.79 -0.67
N HIS A 312 -6.03 -29.92 0.01
CA HIS A 312 -6.14 -29.97 1.46
C HIS A 312 -5.21 -28.94 2.12
N MET A 313 -5.64 -28.33 3.23
CA MET A 313 -4.90 -27.24 3.92
C MET A 313 -3.47 -27.62 4.34
N LYS A 314 -3.23 -28.92 4.61
CA LYS A 314 -1.90 -29.45 4.96
C LYS A 314 -1.01 -29.75 3.74
N GLY A 315 -1.54 -29.60 2.53
CA GLY A 315 -0.96 -30.11 1.28
C GLY A 315 -1.57 -31.44 0.84
N LEU A 316 -1.30 -31.80 -0.41
CA LEU A 316 -1.76 -33.04 -1.04
C LEU A 316 -1.37 -34.26 -0.20
N VAL A 317 -2.29 -35.21 -0.04
CA VAL A 317 -2.09 -36.42 0.76
C VAL A 317 -0.89 -37.21 0.23
N GLU A 318 -0.83 -37.41 -1.08
CA GLU A 318 0.26 -38.13 -1.75
C GLU A 318 1.61 -37.46 -1.53
N LEU A 319 1.70 -36.13 -1.67
CA LEU A 319 2.93 -35.38 -1.44
C LEU A 319 3.42 -35.54 0.01
N ARG A 320 2.53 -35.46 0.99
CA ARG A 320 2.89 -35.66 2.41
C ARG A 320 3.40 -37.08 2.66
N GLY A 321 2.78 -38.09 2.05
CA GLY A 321 3.25 -39.48 2.12
C GLY A 321 4.66 -39.66 1.52
N LEU A 322 4.92 -39.02 0.38
CA LEU A 322 6.24 -39.04 -0.26
C LEU A 322 7.30 -38.32 0.58
N ILE A 323 6.97 -37.19 1.20
CA ILE A 323 7.87 -36.47 2.12
C ILE A 323 8.24 -37.36 3.31
N SER A 324 7.27 -38.00 3.95
CA SER A 324 7.51 -38.93 5.07
C SER A 324 8.42 -40.10 4.65
N THR A 325 8.13 -40.71 3.49
CA THR A 325 8.96 -41.79 2.92
C THR A 325 10.39 -41.33 2.64
N TYR A 326 10.56 -40.11 2.11
CA TYR A 326 11.88 -39.54 1.85
C TYR A 326 12.65 -39.31 3.15
N LEU A 327 12.01 -38.75 4.19
CA LEU A 327 12.65 -38.53 5.49
C LEU A 327 13.08 -39.84 6.16
N GLU A 328 12.29 -40.90 6.06
CA GLU A 328 12.66 -42.22 6.60
C GLU A 328 13.87 -42.78 5.84
N LYS A 329 13.86 -42.74 4.50
CA LYS A 329 14.96 -43.28 3.68
C LYS A 329 16.25 -42.46 3.77
N ALA A 330 16.15 -41.14 3.73
CA ALA A 330 17.30 -40.24 3.63
C ALA A 330 17.88 -39.87 5.00
N LYS A 331 17.06 -39.89 6.06
CA LYS A 331 17.42 -39.40 7.40
C LYS A 331 17.09 -40.39 8.52
N GLY A 332 16.45 -41.52 8.25
CA GLY A 332 16.02 -42.46 9.28
C GLY A 332 14.87 -41.96 10.15
N LEU A 333 14.19 -40.89 9.75
CA LEU A 333 13.14 -40.24 10.56
C LEU A 333 11.75 -40.66 10.10
N LYS A 334 10.95 -41.18 11.03
CA LYS A 334 9.56 -41.60 10.76
C LYS A 334 8.59 -40.51 11.25
N TYR A 335 7.77 -40.01 10.34
CA TYR A 335 6.71 -39.04 10.63
C TYR A 335 5.38 -39.52 10.06
N ASP A 336 4.29 -39.36 10.81
CA ASP A 336 2.94 -39.60 10.29
C ASP A 336 2.57 -38.49 9.28
N PRO A 337 2.38 -38.82 7.99
CA PRO A 337 2.02 -37.82 7.00
C PRO A 337 0.72 -37.09 7.33
N ALA A 338 -0.24 -37.72 8.04
CA ALA A 338 -1.54 -37.14 8.36
C ALA A 338 -1.47 -36.07 9.45
N THR A 339 -0.59 -36.23 10.42
CA THR A 339 -0.54 -35.40 11.63
C THR A 339 0.72 -34.55 11.73
N GLU A 340 1.86 -34.98 11.17
CA GLU A 340 3.18 -34.39 11.42
C GLU A 340 3.84 -33.74 10.19
N VAL A 341 3.18 -33.76 9.02
CA VAL A 341 3.69 -33.11 7.79
C VAL A 341 2.74 -31.99 7.33
N LEU A 342 3.30 -30.79 7.17
CA LEU A 342 2.63 -29.60 6.64
C LEU A 342 3.42 -29.04 5.46
N VAL A 343 2.77 -28.91 4.29
CA VAL A 343 3.35 -28.29 3.09
C VAL A 343 2.96 -26.81 3.05
N SER A 344 3.96 -25.94 2.89
CA SER A 344 3.80 -24.48 2.82
C SER A 344 4.34 -23.92 1.49
N ASN A 345 4.10 -22.64 1.21
CA ASN A 345 4.65 -21.90 0.07
C ASN A 345 6.10 -21.49 0.33
N GLY A 346 6.99 -22.49 0.36
CA GLY A 346 8.42 -22.32 0.59
C GLY A 346 8.82 -22.37 2.08
N ALA A 347 10.10 -22.67 2.32
CA ALA A 347 10.61 -22.95 3.67
C ALA A 347 10.53 -21.75 4.63
N GLN A 348 10.59 -20.52 4.12
CA GLN A 348 10.44 -19.31 4.94
C GLN A 348 9.09 -19.28 5.67
N GLN A 349 8.01 -19.65 4.99
CA GLN A 349 6.69 -19.72 5.60
C GLN A 349 6.64 -20.81 6.67
N SER A 350 7.25 -21.97 6.42
CA SER A 350 7.29 -23.07 7.40
C SER A 350 8.02 -22.67 8.67
N VAL A 351 9.17 -21.97 8.56
CA VAL A 351 9.92 -21.46 9.73
C VAL A 351 9.09 -20.43 10.50
N PHE A 352 8.44 -19.50 9.80
CA PHE A 352 7.55 -18.52 10.44
C PHE A 352 6.40 -19.19 11.19
N GLN A 353 5.69 -20.12 10.54
CA GLN A 353 4.57 -20.82 11.17
C GLN A 353 5.01 -21.66 12.37
N ALA A 354 6.18 -22.31 12.31
CA ALA A 354 6.73 -23.05 13.43
C ALA A 354 6.96 -22.13 14.64
N LEU A 355 7.65 -21.00 14.45
CA LEU A 355 7.89 -20.03 15.51
C LEU A 355 6.60 -19.40 16.03
N TYR A 356 5.67 -19.04 15.14
CA TYR A 356 4.38 -18.47 15.52
C TYR A 356 3.53 -19.45 16.34
N THR A 357 3.73 -20.75 16.14
CA THR A 357 3.03 -21.79 16.91
C THR A 357 3.62 -21.99 18.30
N VAL A 358 4.94 -21.91 18.45
CA VAL A 358 5.63 -22.30 19.70
C VAL A 358 6.01 -21.13 20.58
N CYS A 359 6.17 -19.93 20.04
CA CYS A 359 6.60 -18.74 20.78
C CYS A 359 5.41 -17.93 21.29
N LEU A 360 5.53 -17.45 22.54
CA LEU A 360 4.68 -16.40 23.10
C LEU A 360 5.39 -15.04 23.02
N PRO A 361 4.64 -13.93 23.04
CA PRO A 361 5.24 -12.59 23.12
C PRO A 361 6.23 -12.46 24.27
N GLY A 362 7.41 -11.91 23.99
CA GLY A 362 8.50 -11.71 24.94
C GLY A 362 9.41 -12.93 25.16
N GLN A 363 9.08 -14.11 24.63
CA GLN A 363 9.97 -15.27 24.74
C GLN A 363 11.20 -15.12 23.85
N LYS A 364 12.28 -15.78 24.25
CA LYS A 364 13.58 -15.67 23.58
C LYS A 364 13.81 -16.83 22.61
N VAL A 365 14.40 -16.52 21.46
CA VAL A 365 14.82 -17.52 20.45
C VAL A 365 16.30 -17.34 20.17
N ILE A 366 17.09 -18.38 20.43
CA ILE A 366 18.54 -18.35 20.21
C ILE A 366 18.86 -18.58 18.74
N ILE A 367 19.73 -17.76 18.17
CA ILE A 367 20.14 -17.81 16.77
C ILE A 367 21.67 -17.75 16.67
N PRO A 368 22.35 -18.83 16.25
CA PRO A 368 23.78 -18.81 15.95
C PRO A 368 24.11 -17.79 14.87
N THR A 369 25.14 -16.99 15.07
CA THR A 369 25.69 -16.06 14.07
C THR A 369 26.89 -16.69 13.38
N PRO A 370 27.14 -16.46 12.07
CA PRO A 370 26.31 -15.73 11.13
C PRO A 370 25.06 -16.54 10.77
N TYR A 371 23.94 -15.85 10.61
CA TYR A 371 22.63 -16.45 10.32
C TYR A 371 22.10 -16.01 8.96
N TRP A 372 21.14 -16.78 8.44
CA TRP A 372 20.30 -16.32 7.35
C TRP A 372 19.50 -15.08 7.80
N LEU A 373 19.56 -14.02 7.00
CA LEU A 373 19.13 -12.67 7.35
C LEU A 373 17.70 -12.58 7.91
N ASN A 374 16.80 -13.46 7.47
CA ASN A 374 15.39 -13.39 7.84
C ASN A 374 15.09 -14.01 9.22
N TYR A 375 15.97 -14.83 9.80
CA TYR A 375 15.69 -15.46 11.10
C TYR A 375 15.36 -14.47 12.22
N PRO A 376 16.19 -13.45 12.53
CA PRO A 376 15.86 -12.49 13.60
C PRO A 376 14.58 -11.71 13.30
N GLU A 377 14.27 -11.42 12.04
CA GLU A 377 13.07 -10.69 11.66
C GLU A 377 11.81 -11.54 11.82
N ILE A 378 11.87 -12.84 11.46
CA ILE A 378 10.79 -13.79 11.72
C ILE A 378 10.53 -13.94 13.23
N VAL A 379 11.58 -13.97 14.06
CA VAL A 379 11.43 -14.02 15.52
C VAL A 379 10.72 -12.77 16.05
N LYS A 380 11.09 -11.58 15.58
CA LYS A 380 10.42 -10.32 15.94
C LYS A 380 8.95 -10.31 15.49
N LEU A 381 8.64 -10.86 14.31
CA LEU A 381 7.27 -10.94 13.76
C LEU A 381 6.32 -11.72 14.67
N VAL A 382 6.84 -12.70 15.41
CA VAL A 382 6.05 -13.50 16.37
C VAL A 382 6.11 -12.93 17.79
N TYR A 383 6.52 -11.65 17.92
CA TYR A 383 6.71 -10.92 19.18
C TYR A 383 7.75 -11.53 20.13
N ALA A 384 8.62 -12.41 19.62
CA ALA A 384 9.72 -12.99 20.37
C ALA A 384 11.00 -12.14 20.22
N GLU A 385 11.97 -12.39 21.09
CA GLU A 385 13.25 -11.71 21.13
C GLU A 385 14.36 -12.61 20.54
N PRO A 386 15.04 -12.20 19.46
CA PRO A 386 16.17 -12.94 18.92
C PRO A 386 17.41 -12.73 19.78
N ILE A 387 17.97 -13.83 20.30
CA ILE A 387 19.20 -13.84 21.08
C ILE A 387 20.35 -14.37 20.21
N PRO A 388 21.32 -13.52 19.82
CA PRO A 388 22.44 -13.98 19.02
C PRO A 388 23.38 -14.86 19.84
N LEU A 389 23.65 -16.07 19.37
CA LEU A 389 24.75 -16.90 19.84
C LEU A 389 25.96 -16.62 18.96
N ARG A 390 26.97 -15.94 19.50
CA ARG A 390 28.15 -15.55 18.74
C ARG A 390 29.01 -16.78 18.44
N THR A 391 29.29 -17.05 17.16
CA THR A 391 30.36 -17.99 16.76
C THR A 391 31.51 -17.19 16.14
N LEU A 392 32.67 -17.82 16.06
CA LEU A 392 33.90 -17.17 15.60
C LEU A 392 34.41 -17.83 14.33
N LEU A 393 35.14 -17.05 13.52
CA LEU A 393 35.77 -17.56 12.30
C LEU A 393 36.81 -18.65 12.60
N GLU A 394 37.53 -18.54 13.72
CA GLU A 394 38.51 -19.52 14.18
C GLU A 394 37.90 -20.90 14.48
N ASP A 395 36.62 -20.91 14.87
CA ASP A 395 35.82 -22.12 15.08
C ASP A 395 35.03 -22.52 13.83
N ASP A 396 35.40 -22.00 12.65
CA ASP A 396 34.69 -22.24 11.39
C ASP A 396 33.20 -21.86 11.47
N TYR A 397 32.85 -20.89 12.31
CA TYR A 397 31.47 -20.51 12.63
C TYR A 397 30.58 -21.64 13.16
N LEU A 398 31.17 -22.73 13.66
CA LEU A 398 30.45 -23.79 14.33
C LEU A 398 30.06 -23.37 15.75
N ILE A 399 29.06 -24.05 16.30
CA ILE A 399 28.58 -23.73 17.64
C ILE A 399 29.57 -24.27 18.67
N ASN A 400 30.13 -23.39 19.50
CA ASN A 400 30.92 -23.76 20.66
C ASN A 400 29.96 -24.19 21.80
N PRO A 401 30.05 -25.44 22.31
CA PRO A 401 29.17 -25.92 23.38
C PRO A 401 29.24 -25.10 24.67
N ALA A 402 30.41 -24.59 25.06
CA ALA A 402 30.57 -23.80 26.27
C ALA A 402 29.88 -22.44 26.15
N GLU A 403 29.95 -21.79 24.98
CA GLU A 403 29.22 -20.53 24.74
C GLU A 403 27.71 -20.77 24.61
N LEU A 404 27.29 -21.91 24.06
CA LEU A 404 25.88 -22.31 24.06
C LEU A 404 25.35 -22.48 25.49
N GLU A 405 26.07 -23.22 26.33
CA GLU A 405 25.71 -23.43 27.73
C GLU A 405 25.60 -22.10 28.49
N LYS A 406 26.61 -21.22 28.36
CA LYS A 406 26.60 -19.87 28.93
C LYS A 406 25.41 -19.03 28.44
N THR A 407 25.07 -19.13 27.15
CA THR A 407 23.92 -18.42 26.58
C THR A 407 22.60 -18.94 27.14
N LEU A 408 22.45 -20.26 27.27
CA LEU A 408 21.27 -20.89 27.88
C LEU A 408 21.13 -20.51 29.36
N MET A 409 22.24 -20.44 30.10
CA MET A 409 22.23 -19.99 31.50
C MET A 409 21.86 -18.50 31.63
N ALA A 410 22.31 -17.65 30.71
CA ALA A 410 21.96 -16.23 30.68
C ALA A 410 20.49 -15.99 30.26
N HIS A 411 19.91 -16.93 29.52
CA HIS A 411 18.54 -16.86 28.98
C HIS A 411 17.76 -18.13 29.32
N PRO A 412 17.48 -18.39 30.62
CA PRO A 412 16.81 -19.62 31.06
C PRO A 412 15.37 -19.74 30.54
N ASP A 413 14.79 -18.65 30.05
CA ASP A 413 13.47 -18.58 29.42
C ASP A 413 13.51 -18.71 27.88
N ALA A 414 14.66 -19.07 27.30
CA ALA A 414 14.76 -19.35 25.88
C ALA A 414 13.82 -20.50 25.47
N LYS A 415 12.96 -20.22 24.48
CA LYS A 415 11.92 -21.14 24.02
C LYS A 415 12.40 -22.08 22.92
N ALA A 416 13.27 -21.59 22.05
CA ALA A 416 13.73 -22.32 20.88
C ALA A 416 15.15 -21.89 20.48
N ILE A 417 15.82 -22.77 19.73
CA ILE A 417 17.06 -22.47 19.00
C ILE A 417 16.82 -22.75 17.52
N ILE A 418 17.30 -21.88 16.64
CA ILE A 418 17.28 -22.10 15.19
C ILE A 418 18.63 -22.64 14.76
N LEU A 419 18.66 -23.86 14.22
CA LEU A 419 19.87 -24.47 13.66
C LEU A 419 19.73 -24.64 12.15
N CYS A 420 20.62 -24.01 11.39
CA CYS A 420 20.70 -24.14 9.94
C CYS A 420 21.94 -24.95 9.59
N ASN A 421 21.76 -26.17 9.08
CA ASN A 421 22.84 -27.10 8.79
C ASN A 421 22.56 -27.87 7.48
N PRO A 422 23.33 -27.68 6.40
CA PRO A 422 24.45 -26.74 6.24
C PRO A 422 24.02 -25.28 6.42
N SER A 423 24.92 -24.47 6.96
CA SER A 423 24.64 -23.08 7.31
C SER A 423 24.58 -22.18 6.07
N ASN A 424 23.52 -21.38 5.97
CA ASN A 424 23.50 -20.14 5.20
C ASN A 424 23.69 -18.99 6.20
N PRO A 425 24.76 -18.16 6.10
CA PRO A 425 25.60 -17.94 4.92
C PRO A 425 26.98 -18.63 4.92
N SER A 426 27.38 -19.29 6.01
CA SER A 426 28.79 -19.73 6.15
C SER A 426 29.18 -20.92 5.27
N GLY A 427 28.21 -21.70 4.80
CA GLY A 427 28.41 -22.96 4.07
C GLY A 427 28.90 -24.12 4.96
N LYS A 428 28.99 -23.92 6.28
CA LYS A 428 29.60 -24.88 7.21
C LYS A 428 28.60 -25.93 7.66
N LEU A 429 29.11 -27.11 8.00
CA LEU A 429 28.33 -28.28 8.38
C LEU A 429 28.74 -28.74 9.78
N HIS A 430 27.78 -28.85 10.69
CA HIS A 430 27.97 -29.53 11.97
C HIS A 430 28.10 -31.04 11.74
N SER A 431 29.13 -31.64 12.34
CA SER A 431 29.26 -33.10 12.39
C SER A 431 28.16 -33.71 13.26
N PRO A 432 27.73 -34.96 12.98
CA PRO A 432 26.78 -35.70 13.80
C PRO A 432 27.17 -35.83 15.27
#